data_AF-A0A2H6LL06-F1
#
_entry.id   AF-A0A2H6LL06-F1
#
_cell.length_a   1.000
_cell.length_b   1.000
_cell.length_c   1.000
_cell.angle_alpha   90.00
_cell.angle_beta   90.00
_cell.angle_gamma   90.00
#
_symmetry.space_group_name_H-M   'P 1'
#
loop_
_entity.id
_entity.type
_entity.pdbx_description
1 polymer ?
#
loop_
_entity_poly.entity_id
_entity_poly.type
_entity_poly.pdbx_seq_one_letter_code
_entity_poly.pdbx_strand_id
1 'polypeptide(L)'
;MSKALIEDIFNEPEWAEETAIPATDGELLMLTERISSFEIPIQVFLQAVAIAAYDCAAAFRYADNYLISHQKNKRKNLRVFRSLRNFENN
;
A
#
# COMPACT_ATOMS: atom_id res chain seq x y z
N MET A 1 58.05 -3.30 -6.66
CA MET A 1 57.15 -2.15 -6.87
C MET A 1 55.91 -2.64 -7.62
N SER A 2 54.97 -3.23 -6.89
CA SER A 2 53.72 -3.81 -7.40
C SER A 2 52.65 -2.74 -7.49
N LYS A 3 52.22 -2.40 -8.71
CA LYS A 3 51.02 -1.61 -8.95
C LYS A 3 49.85 -2.56 -9.16
N ALA A 4 49.10 -2.82 -8.10
CA ALA A 4 47.80 -3.46 -8.20
C ALA A 4 46.80 -2.40 -8.71
N LEU A 5 46.31 -2.59 -9.94
CA LEU A 5 45.15 -1.90 -10.46
C LEU A 5 43.94 -2.53 -9.77
N ILE A 6 43.45 -1.88 -8.72
CA ILE A 6 42.19 -2.25 -8.09
C ILE A 6 41.11 -1.78 -9.04
N GLU A 7 40.46 -2.77 -9.66
CA GLU A 7 39.26 -2.65 -10.46
C GLU A 7 38.22 -1.88 -9.65
N ASP A 8 37.97 -0.64 -10.07
CA ASP A 8 36.94 0.23 -9.54
C ASP A 8 35.58 -0.27 -10.05
N ILE A 9 35.17 -1.44 -9.55
CA ILE A 9 33.79 -1.91 -9.63
C ILE A 9 33.03 -1.15 -8.54
N PHE A 10 32.92 0.17 -8.71
CA PHE A 10 31.85 0.92 -8.05
C PHE A 10 30.58 0.56 -8.79
N ASN A 11 29.97 -0.52 -8.29
CA ASN A 11 28.60 -0.91 -8.51
C ASN A 11 27.74 0.33 -8.19
N GLU A 12 27.41 1.09 -9.23
CA GLU A 12 26.46 2.20 -9.17
C GLU A 12 25.17 1.59 -8.61
N PRO A 13 24.74 1.96 -7.40
CA PRO A 13 23.53 1.40 -6.87
C PRO A 13 22.42 2.01 -7.75
N GLU A 14 21.78 1.17 -8.56
CA GLU A 14 20.62 1.45 -9.44
C GLU A 14 19.39 1.82 -8.59
N TRP A 15 19.55 2.78 -7.69
CA TRP A 15 18.48 3.48 -7.02
C TRP A 15 18.27 4.69 -7.90
N ALA A 16 17.62 4.46 -9.05
CA ALA A 16 16.87 5.53 -9.66
C ALA A 16 16.02 6.10 -8.52
N GLU A 17 16.37 7.30 -8.06
CA GLU A 17 15.57 8.06 -7.12
C GLU A 17 14.20 8.18 -7.80
N GLU A 18 13.28 7.30 -7.41
CA GLU A 18 11.90 7.34 -7.87
C GLU A 18 11.35 8.63 -7.29
N THR A 19 11.51 9.72 -8.03
CA THR A 19 11.18 11.05 -7.57
C THR A 19 9.72 11.02 -7.16
N ALA A 20 9.46 11.26 -5.88
CA ALA A 20 8.11 11.31 -5.35
C ALA A 20 7.36 12.43 -6.08
N ILE A 21 6.43 12.05 -6.94
CA ILE A 21 5.62 12.98 -7.73
C ILE A 21 4.27 13.11 -7.02
N PRO A 22 3.84 14.34 -6.70
CA PRO A 22 2.52 14.58 -6.14
C PRO A 22 1.45 14.19 -7.16
N ALA A 23 0.33 13.69 -6.66
CA ALA A 23 -0.80 13.28 -7.50
C ALA A 23 -1.45 14.48 -8.20
N THR A 24 -1.78 14.27 -9.46
CA THR A 24 -2.63 15.19 -10.23
C THR A 24 -4.10 15.05 -9.81
N ASP A 25 -4.94 16.03 -10.12
CA ASP A 25 -6.37 15.99 -9.78
C ASP A 25 -7.09 14.74 -10.33
N GLY A 26 -6.70 14.29 -11.52
CA GLY A 26 -7.25 13.06 -12.12
C GLY A 26 -6.87 11.79 -11.34
N GLU A 27 -5.63 11.72 -10.85
CA GLU A 27 -5.17 10.60 -10.04
C GLU A 27 -5.79 10.60 -8.65
N LEU A 28 -6.02 11.78 -8.05
CA LEU A 28 -6.75 11.93 -6.80
C LEU A 28 -8.21 11.46 -6.94
N LEU A 29 -8.86 11.78 -8.07
CA LEU A 29 -10.21 11.27 -8.36
C LEU A 29 -10.21 9.74 -8.45
N MET A 30 -9.29 9.16 -9.21
CA MET A 30 -9.15 7.70 -9.32
C MET A 30 -8.88 7.02 -7.97
N LEU A 31 -8.00 7.61 -7.15
CA LEU A 31 -7.71 7.12 -5.80
C LEU A 31 -8.98 7.16 -4.93
N THR A 32 -9.74 8.24 -5.02
CA THR A 32 -11.00 8.42 -4.29
C THR A 32 -12.05 7.40 -4.71
N GLU A 33 -12.29 7.21 -6.01
CA GLU A 33 -13.24 6.22 -6.55
C GLU A 33 -12.89 4.79 -6.11
N ARG A 34 -11.60 4.48 -6.12
CA ARG A 34 -11.09 3.17 -5.73
C ARG A 34 -11.30 2.89 -4.24
N ILE A 35 -11.11 3.90 -3.39
CA ILE A 35 -11.32 3.80 -1.94
C ILE A 35 -12.83 3.82 -1.62
N SER A 36 -13.63 4.65 -2.29
CA SER A 36 -15.08 4.78 -2.05
C SER A 36 -15.87 3.53 -2.45
N SER A 37 -15.31 2.70 -3.32
CA SER A 37 -15.87 1.39 -3.68
C SER A 37 -15.92 0.41 -2.48
N PHE A 38 -15.32 0.76 -1.36
CA PHE A 38 -15.32 -0.02 -0.14
C PHE A 38 -15.76 0.84 1.06
N GLU A 39 -16.35 0.22 2.08
CA GLU A 39 -16.65 0.86 3.38
C GLU A 39 -15.35 1.09 4.17
N ILE A 40 -14.55 2.07 3.74
CA ILE A 40 -13.25 2.36 4.33
C ILE A 40 -13.41 3.44 5.42
N PRO A 41 -12.72 3.31 6.57
CA PRO A 41 -12.68 4.37 7.57
C PRO A 41 -12.13 5.67 7.00
N ILE A 42 -12.75 6.80 7.35
CA ILE A 42 -12.37 8.11 6.81
C ILE A 42 -10.90 8.49 7.09
N GLN A 43 -10.33 7.98 8.18
CA GLN A 43 -8.92 8.18 8.55
C GLN A 43 -7.96 7.63 7.49
N VAL A 44 -8.29 6.46 6.93
CA VAL A 44 -7.48 5.80 5.89
C VAL A 44 -7.56 6.58 4.59
N PHE A 45 -8.75 7.10 4.26
CA PHE A 45 -8.93 7.97 3.11
C PHE A 45 -8.09 9.25 3.24
N LEU A 46 -8.19 9.96 4.38
CA LEU A 46 -7.42 11.17 4.62
C LEU A 46 -5.91 10.91 4.60
N GLN A 47 -5.47 9.77 5.12
CA GLN A 47 -4.07 9.38 5.06
C GLN A 47 -3.60 9.11 3.63
N ALA A 48 -4.43 8.44 2.80
CA ALA A 48 -4.10 8.23 1.40
C ALA A 48 -4.00 9.56 0.63
N VAL A 49 -4.90 10.52 0.88
CA VAL A 49 -4.84 11.86 0.29
C VAL A 49 -3.59 12.62 0.75
N ALA A 50 -3.24 12.54 2.04
CA ALA A 50 -2.04 13.19 2.56
C ALA A 50 -0.76 12.62 1.94
N ILE A 51 -0.70 11.31 1.67
CA ILE A 51 0.41 10.67 0.96
C ILE A 51 0.42 11.13 -0.51
N ALA A 52 -0.74 11.16 -1.16
CA ALA A 52 -0.87 11.56 -2.56
C ALA A 52 -0.39 12.99 -2.83
N ALA A 53 -0.45 13.87 -1.82
CA ALA A 53 0.09 15.23 -1.91
C ALA A 53 1.62 15.28 -2.12
N TYR A 54 2.34 14.17 -1.90
CA TYR A 54 3.78 14.07 -2.06
C TYR A 54 4.20 12.94 -3.01
N ASP A 55 3.51 11.79 -2.94
CA ASP A 55 3.81 10.58 -3.71
C ASP A 55 2.50 9.86 -4.09
N CYS A 56 2.12 10.01 -5.35
CA CYS A 56 0.95 9.36 -5.93
C CYS A 56 1.05 7.83 -5.85
N ALA A 57 2.19 7.25 -6.21
CA ALA A 57 2.39 5.80 -6.22
C ALA A 57 2.28 5.23 -4.80
N ALA A 58 2.87 5.89 -3.80
CA ALA A 58 2.74 5.48 -2.40
C ALA A 58 1.29 5.52 -1.91
N ALA A 59 0.50 6.50 -2.35
CA ALA A 59 -0.90 6.60 -1.95
C ALA A 59 -1.73 5.41 -2.47
N PHE A 60 -1.53 5.01 -3.73
CA PHE A 60 -2.16 3.82 -4.29
C PHE A 60 -1.73 2.54 -3.58
N ARG A 61 -0.43 2.37 -3.31
CA ARG A 61 0.08 1.22 -2.54
C ARG A 61 -0.53 1.16 -1.14
N TYR A 62 -0.65 2.30 -0.46
CA TYR A 62 -1.25 2.38 0.87
C TYR A 62 -2.73 1.94 0.82
N ALA A 63 -3.50 2.45 -0.15
CA ALA A 63 -4.89 2.07 -0.33
C ALA A 63 -5.06 0.57 -0.65
N ASP A 64 -4.25 0.02 -1.55
CA ASP A 64 -4.28 -1.39 -1.93
C ASP A 64 -3.90 -2.31 -0.75
N ASN A 65 -2.87 -1.94 0.01
CA ASN A 65 -2.47 -2.69 1.21
C ASN A 65 -3.58 -2.71 2.26
N TYR A 66 -4.25 -1.57 2.47
CA TYR A 66 -5.39 -1.50 3.36
C TYR A 66 -6.50 -2.44 2.89
N LEU A 67 -6.85 -2.40 1.61
CA LEU A 67 -7.90 -3.25 1.05
C LEU A 67 -7.60 -4.75 1.21
N ILE A 68 -6.36 -5.17 0.93
CA ILE A 68 -5.93 -6.57 1.09
C ILE A 68 -6.06 -6.99 2.56
N SER A 69 -5.63 -6.15 3.49
CA SER A 69 -5.72 -6.43 4.92
C SER A 69 -7.18 -6.51 5.41
N HIS A 70 -8.02 -5.61 4.90
CA HIS A 70 -9.44 -5.55 5.25
C HIS A 70 -10.21 -6.77 4.73
N GLN A 71 -9.93 -7.22 3.50
CA GLN A 71 -10.50 -8.46 2.97
C GLN A 71 -10.05 -9.70 3.75
N LYS A 72 -8.78 -9.77 4.15
CA LYS A 72 -8.26 -10.86 5.00
C LYS A 72 -8.96 -10.88 6.37
N ASN A 73 -9.19 -9.73 6.98
CA ASN A 73 -9.89 -9.61 8.26
C ASN A 73 -11.37 -9.97 8.15
N LYS A 74 -12.09 -9.51 7.11
CA LYS A 74 -13.49 -9.94 6.86
C LYS A 74 -13.58 -11.46 6.71
N ARG A 75 -12.65 -12.10 5.97
CA ARG A 75 -12.61 -13.58 5.83
C ARG A 75 -12.33 -14.31 7.15
N LYS A 76 -11.43 -13.79 7.99
CA LYS A 76 -11.15 -14.37 9.32
C LYS A 76 -12.35 -14.24 10.25
N ASN A 77 -12.97 -13.06 10.31
CA ASN A 77 -14.15 -12.83 11.14
C ASN A 77 -15.30 -13.76 10.74
N LEU A 78 -15.55 -13.95 9.44
CA LEU A 78 -16.56 -14.92 8.97
C LEU A 78 -16.27 -16.36 9.43
N ARG A 79 -14.99 -16.78 9.48
CA ARG A 79 -14.61 -18.10 10.01
C ARG A 79 -14.86 -18.21 11.52
N VAL A 80 -14.57 -17.16 12.28
CA VAL A 80 -14.83 -17.11 13.73
C VAL A 80 -16.33 -17.18 14.00
N PHE A 81 -17.16 -16.40 13.29
CA PHE A 81 -18.62 -16.46 13.42
C PHE A 81 -19.19 -17.84 13.02
N ARG A 82 -18.65 -18.47 11.97
CA ARG A 82 -19.05 -19.84 11.61
C ARG A 82 -18.69 -20.86 12.70
N SER A 83 -17.52 -20.71 13.33
CA SER A 83 -17.13 -21.57 14.43
C SER A 83 -18.05 -21.40 15.65
N LEU A 84 -18.37 -20.15 16.03
CA LEU A 84 -19.25 -19.88 17.18
C LEU A 84 -20.65 -20.48 16.98
N ARG A 85 -21.21 -20.36 15.78
CA ARG A 85 -22.51 -20.94 15.44
C ARG A 85 -22.54 -22.48 15.50
N ASN A 86 -21.39 -23.13 15.36
CA ASN A 86 -21.28 -24.58 15.49
C ASN A 86 -21.14 -25.04 16.96
N PHE A 87 -20.77 -24.15 17.89
CA PHE A 87 -20.73 -24.46 19.32
C PHE A 87 -22.11 -24.36 19.99
N GLU A 88 -23.03 -23.57 19.46
CA GLU A 88 -24.38 -23.41 20.03
C GLU A 88 -25.37 -24.54 19.66
N ASN A 89 -25.01 -25.44 18.75
CA ASN A 89 -25.89 -26.50 18.24
C ASN A 89 -25.60 -27.90 18.82
N ASN A 90 -25.08 -28.00 20.05
CA ASN A 90 -24.80 -29.30 20.70
C ASN A 90 -25.50 -29.40 22.06
#